data_AF-Q9PSG4-F1
#
_entry.id   AF-Q9PSG4-F1
#
_cell.length_a   1.000
_cell.length_b   1.000
_cell.length_c   1.000
_cell.angle_alpha   90.00
_cell.angle_beta   90.00
_cell.angle_gamma   90.00
#
_symmetry.space_group_name_H-M   'P 1'
#
loop_
_entity.id
_entity.type
_entity.pdbx_description
1 polymer ?
#
loop_
_entity_poly.entity_id
_entity_poly.type
_entity_poly.pdbx_seq_one_letter_code
_entity_poly.pdbx_strand_id
1 'polypeptide(L)' 'IRKPRTIYSSVQLQALNQRFQQTQYLALPERAELAAHLGLTQTQVKIWFQNKRSKYKKIM' A
#
# COMPACT_ATOMS: atom_id res chain seq x y z
N ILE A 1 22.49 7.08 0.47
CA ILE A 1 21.90 6.63 -0.82
C ILE A 1 20.40 6.46 -0.63
N ARG A 2 19.55 7.20 -1.36
CA ARG A 2 18.08 7.07 -1.26
C ARG A 2 17.66 5.75 -1.93
N LYS A 3 16.76 4.98 -1.30
CA LYS A 3 16.19 3.78 -1.94
C LYS A 3 15.53 4.17 -3.26
N PRO A 4 15.76 3.41 -4.36
CA PRO A 4 15.13 3.69 -5.63
C PRO A 4 13.60 3.67 -5.48
N ARG A 5 12.94 4.61 -6.16
CA ARG A 5 11.49 4.78 -6.08
C ARG A 5 10.82 3.55 -6.66
N THR A 6 9.96 2.91 -5.88
CA THR A 6 9.12 1.83 -6.40
C THR A 6 8.05 2.42 -7.33
N ILE A 7 7.98 1.94 -8.57
CA ILE A 7 6.88 2.18 -9.49
C ILE A 7 5.93 1.00 -9.37
N TYR A 8 4.68 1.25 -9.01
CA TYR A 8 3.65 0.22 -8.94
C TYR A 8 2.93 0.10 -10.28
N SER A 9 2.60 -1.12 -10.70
CA SER A 9 1.79 -1.35 -11.90
C SER A 9 0.33 -0.90 -11.67
N SER A 10 -0.42 -0.72 -12.77
CA SER A 10 -1.86 -0.38 -12.67
C SER A 10 -2.64 -1.40 -11.83
N VAL A 11 -2.37 -2.69 -12.05
CA VAL A 11 -3.02 -3.80 -11.31
C VAL A 11 -2.69 -3.73 -9.81
N GLN A 12 -1.42 -3.49 -9.46
CA GLN A 12 -1.01 -3.33 -8.06
C GLN A 12 -1.70 -2.13 -7.41
N LEU A 13 -1.76 -0.99 -8.10
CA LEU A 13 -2.44 0.20 -7.60
C LEU A 13 -3.93 -0.04 -7.41
N GLN A 14 -4.60 -0.72 -8.34
CA GLN A 14 -6.01 -1.05 -8.23
C GLN A 14 -6.29 -1.89 -6.97
N ALA A 15 -5.54 -2.98 -6.78
CA ALA A 15 -5.69 -3.85 -5.61
C ALA A 15 -5.40 -3.11 -4.29
N LEU A 16 -4.34 -2.29 -4.24
CA LEU A 16 -4.02 -1.47 -3.07
C LEU A 16 -5.14 -0.47 -2.75
N ASN A 17 -5.72 0.17 -3.77
CA ASN A 17 -6.84 1.10 -3.59
C ASN A 17 -8.11 0.38 -3.12
N GLN A 18 -8.45 -0.77 -3.72
CA GLN A 18 -9.60 -1.57 -3.31
C GLN A 18 -9.47 -2.00 -1.84
N ARG A 19 -8.29 -2.50 -1.43
CA ARG A 19 -8.07 -2.85 -0.03
C ARG A 19 -8.14 -1.64 0.89
N PHE A 20 -7.64 -0.48 0.46
CA PHE A 20 -7.71 0.77 1.24
C PHE A 20 -9.15 1.25 1.48
N GLN A 21 -10.05 1.03 0.52
CA GLN A 21 -11.47 1.33 0.68
C GLN A 21 -12.15 0.42 1.72
N GLN A 22 -11.72 -0.85 1.81
CA GLN A 22 -12.21 -1.79 2.82
C GLN A 22 -11.63 -1.47 4.21
N THR A 23 -10.32 -1.23 4.29
CA THR A 23 -9.64 -0.86 5.53
C THR A 23 -8.45 0.07 5.26
N GLN A 24 -8.36 1.16 6.02
CA GLN A 24 -7.26 2.11 5.90
C GLN A 24 -6.01 1.69 6.69
N TYR A 25 -6.12 0.67 7.55
CA TYR A 25 -5.05 0.17 8.41
C TYR A 25 -5.01 -1.35 8.31
N LEU A 26 -3.87 -1.88 7.87
CA LEU A 26 -3.65 -3.32 7.77
C LEU A 26 -2.98 -3.85 9.03
N ALA A 27 -3.49 -4.96 9.56
CA ALA A 27 -2.77 -5.77 10.53
C ALA A 27 -1.56 -6.47 9.88
N LEU A 28 -0.66 -7.00 10.71
CA LEU A 28 0.52 -7.74 10.25
C LEU A 28 0.19 -8.89 9.26
N PRO A 29 -0.76 -9.81 9.55
CA PRO A 29 -1.08 -10.90 8.65
C PRO A 29 -1.65 -10.42 7.31
N GLU A 30 -2.61 -9.49 7.33
CA GLU A 30 -3.22 -8.95 6.11
C GLU A 30 -2.20 -8.25 5.21
N ARG A 31 -1.24 -7.55 5.83
CA ARG A 31 -0.16 -6.90 5.11
C ARG A 31 0.77 -7.92 4.46
N ALA A 32 1.06 -9.03 5.13
CA ALA A 32 1.89 -10.09 4.58
C ALA A 32 1.21 -10.78 3.39
N GLU A 33 -0.08 -11.07 3.51
CA GLU A 33 -0.90 -11.65 2.45
C GLU A 33 -0.97 -10.73 1.22
N LEU A 34 -1.30 -9.44 1.42
CA LEU A 34 -1.39 -8.48 0.33
C LEU A 34 -0.02 -8.26 -0.36
N ALA A 35 1.05 -8.25 0.42
CA ALA A 35 2.41 -8.15 -0.10
C ALA A 35 2.75 -9.34 -0.99
N ALA A 36 2.47 -10.57 -0.53
CA ALA A 36 2.69 -11.79 -1.30
C ALA A 36 1.85 -11.81 -2.59
N HIS A 37 0.57 -11.47 -2.50
CA HIS A 37 -0.34 -11.43 -3.64
C HIS A 37 0.09 -10.44 -4.73
N LEU A 38 0.67 -9.30 -4.34
CA LEU A 38 1.09 -8.25 -5.27
C LEU A 38 2.57 -8.33 -5.69
N GLY A 39 3.32 -9.30 -5.18
CA GLY A 39 4.77 -9.38 -5.40
C GLY A 39 5.53 -8.18 -4.82
N LEU A 40 5.01 -7.61 -3.72
CA LEU A 40 5.60 -6.47 -3.01
C LEU A 40 6.19 -6.92 -1.68
N THR A 41 7.05 -6.09 -1.10
CA THR A 41 7.48 -6.26 0.28
C THR A 41 6.45 -5.70 1.25
N GLN A 42 6.36 -6.27 2.46
CA GLN A 42 5.51 -5.72 3.53
C GLN A 42 5.81 -4.24 3.82
N THR A 43 7.08 -3.83 3.69
CA THR A 43 7.49 -2.43 3.86
C THR A 43 6.92 -1.52 2.78
N GLN A 44 6.91 -1.94 1.51
CA GLN A 44 6.31 -1.17 0.41
C GLN A 44 4.81 -0.99 0.63
N VAL A 45 4.10 -2.06 1.01
CA VAL A 45 2.67 -2.00 1.34
C VAL A 45 2.43 -1.04 2.52
N LYS A 46 3.21 -1.16 3.60
CA LYS A 46 3.13 -0.24 4.76
C LYS A 46 3.29 1.23 4.35
N ILE A 47 4.34 1.54 3.58
CA ILE A 47 4.64 2.91 3.14
C ILE A 47 3.53 3.44 2.22
N TRP A 48 3.04 2.60 1.30
CA TRP A 48 1.94 2.99 0.43
C TRP A 48 0.69 3.36 1.23
N PHE A 49 0.30 2.53 2.20
CA PHE A 49 -0.85 2.81 3.07
C PHE A 49 -0.65 4.08 3.92
N GLN A 50 0.56 4.30 4.45
CA GLN A 50 0.90 5.55 5.16
C GLN A 50 0.72 6.77 4.26
N ASN A 51 1.30 6.76 3.05
CA ASN A 51 1.19 7.85 2.10
C ASN A 51 -0.24 8.08 1.64
N LYS A 52 -1.01 7.00 1.42
CA LYS A 52 -2.41 7.07 1.03
C LYS A 52 -3.26 7.74 2.11
N ARG A 53 -3.05 7.41 3.39
CA ARG A 53 -3.73 8.08 4.53
C ARG A 53 -3.35 9.56 4.62
N SER A 54 -2.08 9.91 4.51
CA SER A 54 -1.64 11.31 4.53
C SER A 54 -2.30 12.11 3.39
N LYS A 55 -2.40 11.53 2.21
CA LYS A 55 -3.11 12.15 1.07
C LYS A 55 -4.60 12.27 1.35
N TYR A 56 -5.25 11.22 1.86
CA TYR A 56 -6.68 11.21 2.17
C TYR A 56 -7.05 12.27 3.22
N LYS A 57 -6.27 12.36 4.31
CA LYS A 57 -6.45 13.40 5.34
C LYS A 57 -6.26 14.83 4.83
N LYS A 58 -5.45 15.03 3.78
CA LYS A 58 -5.23 16.35 3.17
C LYS A 58 -6.37 16.76 2.23
N ILE A 59 -7.14 15.78 1.73
CA ILE A 59 -8.24 16.00 0.76
C ILE A 59 -9.59 16.11 1.49
N MET A 60 -9.73 15.49 2.65
CA MET A 60 -10.74 15.85 3.65
C MET A 60 -10.40 17.20 4.29
#